data_AF-A0A2M7AYT3-F1
#
_entry.id   AF-A0A2M7AYT3-F1
#
_cell.length_a   1.000
_cell.length_b   1.000
_cell.length_c   1.000
_cell.angle_alpha   90.00
_cell.angle_beta   90.00
_cell.angle_gamma   90.00
#
_symmetry.space_group_name_H-M   'P 1'
#
loop_
_entity.id
_entity.type
_entity.pdbx_description
1 polymer ?
#
loop_
_entity_poly.entity_id
_entity_poly.type
_entity_poly.pdbx_seq_one_letter_code
_entity_poly.pdbx_strand_id
1 'polypeptide(L)'
;MNTELKRSVYYSTVLGFFGGLFGVLVGFILTIIAIPRFENLMVPKDSVVAIKFFSKLKGLAETNMGIATGIIFGIIFYLAFFWFLKNLSNTGETTPYRTATRKKKIVLFISSIFLAVMLWAIQKLQHIPNFLFIKDEINWILLIIGVAAPGILWIFAGAKWLNKNESESISLSYKWCFLLGVAGALIGYGIFSLSGNMGVPFFFFAKDVLFYPDEFFLSIKAIIFLIVSVGFLEFFTAGIIASVLYAFAPIEISFKVRLSRILPGLYLFIFVIIVWQGFKLYLNKFDYDKKSFVGAVGISENQKKSKTVLLLTKYKNGKTISKLKNVTMEVTPLFSSQTDYLYSPNIPVVEKNLEKIEEYIKNHKRSFYLRTAHYILVTGYLMRWDSEKGFAARHRDARDSGSLISTILELSSLSRLPVIEEYKKYLDDWADEEKYYHGPRILLRLSQAYRHFGNSSRMEYFKKKVLEHPVADDKDKEEAKNLQFPTDGILTDGVIKGRILMCGNLPQPEKVGLFWADLEHPREPSLDGFSVGISLVSGQSIDKDGKFIFTDIGEGTYQLAFMFVSEELPADAKIKAVNNPGFISLSKKTPVKNLGVITISK
;
A
#
# COMPACT_ATOMS: atom_id res chain seq x y z
N MET A 1 -24.90 -43.64 6.41
CA MET A 1 -24.82 -42.39 5.63
C MET A 1 -25.40 -42.62 4.24
N ASN A 2 -26.48 -41.91 3.87
CA ASN A 2 -27.16 -42.03 2.57
C ASN A 2 -26.18 -41.84 1.40
N THR A 3 -26.27 -42.65 0.35
CA THR A 3 -25.41 -42.60 -0.85
C THR A 3 -25.35 -41.19 -1.47
N GLU A 4 -26.46 -40.46 -1.43
CA GLU A 4 -26.55 -39.08 -1.92
C GLU A 4 -25.74 -38.08 -1.07
N LEU A 5 -25.72 -38.27 0.25
CA LEU A 5 -24.91 -37.45 1.15
C LEU A 5 -23.40 -37.74 0.94
N LYS A 6 -23.02 -39.01 0.74
CA LYS A 6 -21.64 -39.40 0.39
C LYS A 6 -21.17 -38.72 -0.89
N ARG A 7 -22.03 -38.68 -1.92
CA ARG A 7 -21.73 -38.01 -3.20
C ARG A 7 -21.60 -36.49 -3.03
N SER A 8 -22.53 -35.84 -2.32
CA SER A 8 -22.45 -34.39 -2.08
C SER A 8 -21.17 -34.00 -1.33
N VAL A 9 -20.80 -34.78 -0.31
CA VAL A 9 -19.54 -34.59 0.42
C VAL A 9 -18.35 -34.75 -0.52
N TYR A 10 -18.30 -35.82 -1.32
CA TYR A 10 -17.23 -36.05 -2.29
C TYR A 10 -17.07 -34.88 -3.27
N TYR A 11 -18.17 -34.44 -3.88
CA TYR A 11 -18.16 -33.33 -4.83
C TYR A 11 -17.69 -32.02 -4.22
N SER A 12 -18.16 -31.71 -3.02
CA SER A 12 -17.78 -30.49 -2.30
C SER A 12 -16.29 -30.52 -1.91
N THR A 13 -15.77 -31.67 -1.48
CA THR A 13 -14.35 -31.83 -1.16
C THR A 13 -13.48 -31.72 -2.40
N VAL A 14 -13.85 -32.35 -3.52
CA VAL A 14 -13.07 -32.32 -4.76
C VAL A 14 -13.04 -30.90 -5.34
N LEU A 15 -14.19 -30.23 -5.47
CA LEU A 15 -14.22 -28.85 -5.97
C LEU A 15 -13.61 -27.86 -4.99
N GLY A 16 -13.77 -28.07 -3.68
CA GLY A 16 -13.06 -27.32 -2.66
C GLY A 16 -11.55 -27.43 -2.87
N PHE A 17 -11.02 -28.64 -3.03
CA PHE A 17 -9.58 -28.86 -3.28
C PHE A 17 -9.09 -28.14 -4.53
N PHE A 18 -9.80 -28.23 -5.66
CA PHE A 18 -9.44 -27.50 -6.87
C PHE A 18 -9.58 -25.98 -6.72
N GLY A 19 -10.60 -25.51 -6.00
CA GLY A 19 -10.74 -24.09 -5.64
C GLY A 19 -9.56 -23.60 -4.79
N GLY A 20 -9.13 -24.39 -3.81
CA GLY A 20 -7.96 -24.06 -3.00
C GLY A 20 -6.66 -24.02 -3.79
N LEU A 21 -6.42 -25.00 -4.68
CA LEU A 21 -5.28 -24.98 -5.60
C LEU A 21 -5.31 -23.76 -6.52
N PHE A 22 -6.49 -23.42 -7.05
CA PHE A 22 -6.68 -22.23 -7.88
C PHE A 22 -6.40 -20.95 -7.08
N GLY A 23 -6.90 -20.83 -5.86
CA GLY A 23 -6.64 -19.68 -4.99
C GLY A 23 -5.16 -19.52 -4.64
N VAL A 24 -4.46 -20.61 -4.33
CA VAL A 24 -2.99 -20.59 -4.12
C VAL A 24 -2.27 -20.09 -5.37
N LEU A 25 -2.65 -20.59 -6.55
CA LEU A 25 -2.02 -20.19 -7.80
C LEU A 25 -2.29 -18.72 -8.12
N VAL A 26 -3.53 -18.25 -7.99
CA VAL A 26 -3.89 -16.84 -8.20
C VAL A 26 -3.13 -15.96 -7.22
N GLY A 27 -3.10 -16.31 -5.93
CA GLY A 27 -2.32 -15.61 -4.93
C GLY A 27 -0.84 -15.53 -5.31
N PHE A 28 -0.27 -16.62 -5.84
CA PHE A 28 1.12 -16.69 -6.28
C PHE A 28 1.38 -15.80 -7.50
N ILE A 29 0.50 -15.80 -8.50
CA ILE A 29 0.61 -14.93 -9.68
C ILE A 29 0.49 -13.46 -9.29
N LEU A 30 -0.54 -13.11 -8.50
CA LEU A 30 -0.75 -11.73 -8.04
C LEU A 30 0.43 -11.22 -7.24
N THR A 31 0.99 -12.08 -6.38
CA THR A 31 2.22 -11.81 -5.66
C THR A 31 3.37 -11.49 -6.61
N ILE A 32 3.63 -12.34 -7.60
CA ILE A 32 4.75 -12.13 -8.53
C ILE A 32 4.61 -10.81 -9.29
N ILE A 33 3.40 -10.47 -9.72
CA ILE A 33 3.11 -9.20 -10.41
C ILE A 33 3.30 -8.00 -9.46
N ALA A 34 2.83 -8.11 -8.22
CA ALA A 34 2.88 -7.04 -7.23
C ALA A 34 4.27 -6.80 -6.64
N ILE A 35 5.19 -7.76 -6.76
CA ILE A 35 6.55 -7.64 -6.22
C ILE A 35 7.31 -6.53 -6.94
N PRO A 36 7.68 -5.43 -6.24
CA PRO A 36 8.55 -4.40 -6.82
C PRO A 36 9.93 -4.98 -7.13
N ARG A 37 10.73 -4.26 -7.92
CA ARG A 37 12.15 -4.61 -8.15
C ARG A 37 12.95 -4.36 -6.86
N PHE A 38 12.84 -5.29 -5.90
CA PHE A 38 13.54 -5.23 -4.60
C PHE A 38 15.06 -5.19 -4.73
N GLU A 39 15.60 -5.66 -5.86
CA GLU A 39 17.02 -5.54 -6.20
C GLU A 39 17.53 -4.08 -6.26
N ASN A 40 16.62 -3.11 -6.39
CA ASN A 40 16.93 -1.68 -6.37
C ASN A 40 16.75 -1.02 -5.00
N LEU A 41 16.34 -1.77 -3.99
CA LEU A 41 15.93 -1.27 -2.68
C LEU A 41 16.93 -1.69 -1.59
N MET A 42 16.76 -1.13 -0.40
CA MET A 42 17.55 -1.50 0.78
C MET A 42 16.76 -2.54 1.55
N VAL A 43 17.41 -3.63 1.91
CA VAL A 43 16.71 -4.81 2.40
C VAL A 43 17.57 -5.58 3.41
N PRO A 44 17.02 -6.04 4.55
CA PRO A 44 17.73 -6.95 5.44
C PRO A 44 18.43 -8.12 4.72
N LYS A 45 19.68 -8.36 5.11
CA LYS A 45 20.60 -9.30 4.44
C LYS A 45 20.08 -10.73 4.47
N ASP A 46 19.44 -11.10 5.56
CA ASP A 46 18.82 -12.40 5.80
C ASP A 46 17.68 -12.71 4.81
N SER A 47 17.09 -11.71 4.14
CA SER A 47 16.00 -11.91 3.17
C SER A 47 16.40 -11.68 1.71
N VAL A 48 17.69 -11.48 1.44
CA VAL A 48 18.27 -11.42 0.07
C VAL A 48 18.03 -12.70 -0.72
N VAL A 49 18.21 -13.87 -0.09
CA VAL A 49 17.98 -15.18 -0.74
C VAL A 49 16.56 -15.25 -1.30
N ALA A 50 15.63 -14.74 -0.52
CA ALA A 50 14.23 -14.83 -0.79
C ALA A 50 13.81 -13.79 -1.85
N ILE A 51 14.39 -12.57 -1.88
CA ILE A 51 14.29 -11.67 -3.05
C ILE A 51 14.80 -12.34 -4.31
N LYS A 52 16.00 -12.93 -4.28
CA LYS A 52 16.59 -13.55 -5.48
C LYS A 52 15.67 -14.63 -6.03
N PHE A 53 15.04 -15.41 -5.13
CA PHE A 53 14.01 -16.37 -5.51
C PHE A 53 12.81 -15.70 -6.18
N PHE A 54 12.23 -14.66 -5.58
CA PHE A 54 11.07 -13.95 -6.14
C PHE A 54 11.39 -13.17 -7.42
N SER A 55 12.58 -12.58 -7.55
CA SER A 55 13.04 -11.92 -8.79
C SER A 55 13.18 -12.94 -9.92
N LYS A 56 13.72 -14.12 -9.63
CA LYS A 56 13.77 -15.23 -10.60
C LYS A 56 12.37 -15.70 -11.00
N LEU A 57 11.44 -15.82 -10.03
CA LEU A 57 10.04 -16.15 -10.31
C LEU A 57 9.35 -15.07 -11.16
N LYS A 58 9.63 -13.80 -10.90
CA LYS A 58 9.13 -12.68 -11.68
C LYS A 58 9.64 -12.70 -13.11
N GLY A 59 10.95 -12.94 -13.31
CA GLY A 59 11.51 -13.14 -14.64
C GLY A 59 10.84 -14.30 -15.39
N LEU A 60 10.53 -15.41 -14.71
CA LEU A 60 9.78 -16.51 -15.30
C LEU A 60 8.33 -16.12 -15.65
N ALA A 61 7.65 -15.38 -14.77
CA ALA A 61 6.27 -14.93 -15.00
C ALA A 61 6.16 -13.91 -16.14
N GLU A 62 7.15 -13.04 -16.29
CA GLU A 62 7.24 -12.04 -17.37
C GLU A 62 7.61 -12.66 -18.73
N THR A 63 8.12 -13.89 -18.76
CA THR A 63 8.32 -14.62 -20.02
C THR A 63 6.99 -15.16 -20.59
N ASN A 64 6.97 -15.43 -21.90
CA ASN A 64 5.85 -16.14 -22.55
C ASN A 64 5.47 -17.46 -21.84
N MET A 65 6.40 -18.07 -21.09
CA MET A 65 6.19 -19.28 -20.32
C MET A 65 5.31 -19.07 -19.08
N GLY A 66 5.38 -17.90 -18.44
CA GLY A 66 4.52 -17.53 -17.30
C GLY A 66 3.06 -17.38 -17.71
N ILE A 67 2.83 -16.65 -18.80
CA ILE A 67 1.51 -16.51 -19.44
C ILE A 67 0.98 -17.88 -19.86
N ALA A 68 1.81 -18.70 -20.51
CA ALA A 68 1.44 -20.06 -20.90
C ALA A 68 1.05 -20.94 -19.70
N THR A 69 1.78 -20.83 -18.57
CA THR A 69 1.49 -21.58 -17.34
C THR A 69 0.14 -21.16 -16.74
N GLY A 70 -0.14 -19.86 -16.67
CA GLY A 70 -1.45 -19.35 -16.24
C GLY A 70 -2.59 -19.84 -17.14
N ILE A 71 -2.39 -19.84 -18.45
CA ILE A 71 -3.35 -20.38 -19.43
C ILE A 71 -3.56 -21.89 -19.23
N ILE A 72 -2.49 -22.67 -19.08
CA ILE A 72 -2.56 -24.13 -18.87
C ILE A 72 -3.35 -24.45 -17.59
N PHE A 73 -3.08 -23.75 -16.49
CA PHE A 73 -3.84 -23.96 -15.26
C PHE A 73 -5.30 -23.53 -15.38
N GLY A 74 -5.59 -22.41 -16.07
CA GLY A 74 -6.95 -22.02 -16.40
C GLY A 74 -7.68 -23.10 -17.20
N ILE A 75 -6.99 -23.71 -18.17
CA ILE A 75 -7.50 -24.85 -18.95
C ILE A 75 -7.73 -26.07 -18.04
N ILE A 76 -6.78 -26.43 -17.16
CA ILE A 76 -6.94 -27.56 -16.24
C ILE A 76 -8.12 -27.35 -15.30
N PHE A 77 -8.24 -26.16 -14.71
CA PHE A 77 -9.37 -25.82 -13.84
C PHE A 77 -10.70 -25.90 -14.60
N TYR A 78 -10.74 -25.37 -15.82
CA TYR A 78 -11.89 -25.46 -16.70
C TYR A 78 -12.23 -26.92 -17.05
N LEU A 79 -11.24 -27.76 -17.33
CA LEU A 79 -11.42 -29.19 -17.59
C LEU A 79 -11.91 -29.94 -16.34
N ALA A 80 -11.43 -29.58 -15.15
CA ALA A 80 -11.90 -30.13 -13.88
C ALA A 80 -13.36 -29.73 -13.60
N PHE A 81 -13.72 -28.47 -13.85
CA PHE A 81 -15.10 -27.98 -13.75
C PHE A 81 -16.02 -28.68 -14.77
N PHE A 82 -15.56 -28.87 -16.00
CA PHE A 82 -16.29 -29.61 -17.01
C PHE A 82 -16.45 -31.09 -16.65
N TRP A 83 -15.40 -31.73 -16.12
CA TRP A 83 -15.46 -33.09 -15.60
C TRP A 83 -16.46 -33.21 -14.45
N PHE A 84 -16.50 -32.22 -13.56
CA PHE A 84 -17.50 -32.11 -12.51
C PHE A 84 -18.93 -32.01 -13.07
N LEU A 85 -19.20 -31.08 -14.01
CA LEU A 85 -20.50 -30.94 -14.66
C LEU A 85 -20.93 -32.21 -15.41
N LYS A 86 -20.00 -32.89 -16.07
CA LYS A 86 -20.24 -34.17 -16.74
C LYS A 86 -20.65 -35.27 -15.75
N ASN A 87 -19.96 -35.35 -14.61
CA ASN A 87 -20.27 -36.35 -13.59
C ASN A 87 -21.57 -36.04 -12.83
N LEU A 88 -21.95 -34.77 -12.71
CA LEU A 88 -23.28 -34.33 -12.28
C LEU A 88 -24.40 -34.89 -13.17
N SER A 89 -24.15 -35.04 -14.47
CA SER A 89 -25.10 -35.60 -15.44
C SER A 89 -25.13 -37.14 -15.49
N ASN A 90 -24.11 -37.82 -14.96
CA ASN A 90 -23.97 -39.29 -15.02
C ASN A 90 -24.68 -40.01 -13.84
N THR A 91 -25.61 -39.34 -13.15
CA THR A 91 -26.45 -39.96 -12.11
C THR A 91 -27.57 -40.86 -12.68
N GLY A 92 -27.70 -40.96 -14.01
CA GLY A 92 -28.52 -41.96 -14.69
C GLY A 92 -27.62 -42.96 -15.44
N GLU A 93 -28.00 -44.23 -15.42
CA GLU A 93 -27.20 -45.36 -15.88
C GLU A 93 -26.65 -45.24 -17.31
N THR A 94 -25.51 -45.89 -17.48
CA THR A 94 -24.67 -45.97 -18.68
C THR A 94 -25.41 -46.43 -19.93
N THR A 95 -25.45 -45.60 -20.98
CA THR A 95 -25.44 -46.12 -22.36
C THR A 95 -24.44 -45.36 -23.25
N PRO A 96 -23.64 -46.07 -24.06
CA PRO A 96 -22.69 -45.45 -24.97
C PRO A 96 -23.37 -45.17 -26.33
N TYR A 97 -23.14 -43.97 -26.90
CA TYR A 97 -23.14 -43.59 -28.33
C TYR A 97 -23.98 -42.37 -28.80
N ARG A 98 -23.39 -41.70 -29.81
CA ARG A 98 -23.85 -40.69 -30.77
C ARG A 98 -24.32 -39.30 -30.29
N THR A 99 -25.08 -39.16 -29.20
CA THR A 99 -25.50 -37.83 -28.69
C THR A 99 -24.44 -37.14 -27.83
N ALA A 100 -23.51 -37.91 -27.26
CA ALA A 100 -22.41 -37.40 -26.44
C ALA A 100 -21.51 -36.38 -27.18
N THR A 101 -21.28 -36.56 -28.50
CA THR A 101 -20.45 -35.66 -29.30
C THR A 101 -21.13 -34.30 -29.53
N ARG A 102 -22.47 -34.29 -29.69
CA ARG A 102 -23.27 -33.05 -29.85
C ARG A 102 -23.45 -32.33 -28.51
N LYS A 103 -23.67 -33.08 -27.42
CA LYS A 103 -23.66 -32.58 -26.02
C LYS A 103 -22.31 -31.93 -25.70
N LYS A 104 -21.20 -32.62 -26.00
CA LYS A 104 -19.84 -32.08 -25.87
C LYS A 104 -19.65 -30.78 -26.65
N LYS A 105 -20.06 -30.71 -27.92
CA LYS A 105 -19.91 -29.51 -28.76
C LYS A 105 -20.71 -28.30 -28.25
N ILE A 106 -21.94 -28.51 -27.79
CA ILE A 106 -22.80 -27.43 -27.28
C ILE A 106 -22.27 -26.91 -25.93
N VAL A 107 -21.88 -27.81 -25.02
CA VAL A 107 -21.28 -27.39 -23.74
C VAL A 107 -19.93 -26.71 -24.00
N LEU A 108 -19.09 -27.23 -24.90
CA LEU A 108 -17.86 -26.55 -25.33
C LEU A 108 -18.13 -25.15 -25.86
N PHE A 109 -19.12 -24.98 -26.73
CA PHE A 109 -19.46 -23.68 -27.30
C PHE A 109 -19.93 -22.68 -26.24
N ILE A 110 -20.85 -23.10 -25.37
CA ILE A 110 -21.38 -22.26 -24.30
C ILE A 110 -20.30 -21.92 -23.27
N SER A 111 -19.48 -22.90 -22.90
CA SER A 111 -18.39 -22.70 -21.97
C SER A 111 -17.24 -21.89 -22.58
N SER A 112 -17.04 -21.92 -23.91
CA SER A 112 -16.17 -20.98 -24.64
C SER A 112 -16.72 -19.55 -24.65
N ILE A 113 -18.04 -19.36 -24.77
CA ILE A 113 -18.68 -18.04 -24.61
C ILE A 113 -18.52 -17.55 -23.18
N PHE A 114 -18.75 -18.40 -22.18
CA PHE A 114 -18.54 -18.06 -20.78
C PHE A 114 -17.07 -17.71 -20.49
N LEU A 115 -16.12 -18.47 -21.05
CA LEU A 115 -14.70 -18.17 -20.97
C LEU A 115 -14.36 -16.84 -21.66
N ALA A 116 -14.93 -16.55 -22.82
CA ALA A 116 -14.75 -15.28 -23.51
C ALA A 116 -15.32 -14.09 -22.71
N VAL A 117 -16.48 -14.27 -22.07
CA VAL A 117 -17.08 -13.27 -21.17
C VAL A 117 -16.27 -13.09 -19.90
N MET A 118 -15.74 -14.17 -19.32
CA MET A 118 -14.83 -14.12 -18.17
C MET A 118 -13.50 -13.46 -18.54
N LEU A 119 -12.91 -13.78 -19.68
CA LEU A 119 -11.68 -13.16 -20.16
C LEU A 119 -11.89 -11.67 -20.48
N TRP A 120 -13.05 -11.32 -21.06
CA TRP A 120 -13.45 -9.92 -21.26
C TRP A 120 -13.68 -9.18 -19.93
N ALA A 121 -14.31 -9.83 -18.94
CA ALA A 121 -14.49 -9.30 -17.59
C ALA A 121 -13.14 -9.14 -16.87
N ILE A 122 -12.23 -10.11 -17.00
CA ILE A 122 -10.85 -10.05 -16.49
C ILE A 122 -10.06 -8.92 -17.16
N GLN A 123 -10.22 -8.73 -18.48
CA GLN A 123 -9.62 -7.61 -19.21
C GLN A 123 -10.17 -6.26 -18.73
N LYS A 124 -11.47 -6.19 -18.41
CA LYS A 124 -12.05 -5.01 -17.76
C LYS A 124 -11.59 -4.85 -16.31
N LEU A 125 -11.34 -5.95 -15.58
CA LEU A 125 -10.69 -6.01 -14.26
C LEU A 125 -9.25 -5.48 -14.25
N GLN A 126 -8.57 -5.38 -15.39
CA GLN A 126 -7.27 -4.71 -15.45
C GLN A 126 -7.36 -3.18 -15.31
N HIS A 127 -8.55 -2.59 -15.47
CA HIS A 127 -8.81 -1.16 -15.24
C HIS A 127 -9.42 -0.87 -13.86
N ILE A 128 -9.25 -1.80 -12.92
CA ILE A 128 -9.95 -1.83 -11.65
C ILE A 128 -9.00 -1.61 -10.48
N PRO A 129 -8.79 -0.34 -10.13
CA PRO A 129 -8.64 0.02 -8.73
C PRO A 129 -10.01 0.08 -8.00
N ASN A 130 -11.16 0.07 -8.70
CA ASN A 130 -12.46 0.46 -8.11
C ASN A 130 -13.47 -0.69 -7.77
N PHE A 131 -13.22 -1.95 -8.14
CA PHE A 131 -14.17 -3.07 -7.95
C PHE A 131 -13.84 -3.90 -6.70
N LEU A 132 -12.57 -3.95 -6.30
CA LEU A 132 -12.17 -4.52 -5.00
C LEU A 132 -12.44 -3.53 -3.85
N PHE A 133 -12.56 -2.24 -4.16
CA PHE A 133 -12.88 -1.16 -3.22
C PHE A 133 -14.24 -0.58 -3.61
N ILE A 134 -15.30 -1.36 -3.38
CA ILE A 134 -16.67 -1.01 -3.75
C ILE A 134 -17.05 0.32 -3.10
N LYS A 135 -17.13 1.37 -3.92
CA LYS A 135 -17.98 2.54 -3.67
C LYS A 135 -19.43 2.12 -3.92
N ASP A 136 -20.29 2.47 -2.98
CA ASP A 136 -21.68 2.08 -2.68
C ASP A 136 -22.74 1.85 -3.79
N GLU A 137 -22.42 1.82 -5.08
CA GLU A 137 -23.41 1.56 -6.13
C GLU A 137 -23.27 0.15 -6.70
N ILE A 138 -24.18 -0.76 -6.26
CA ILE A 138 -24.41 -2.03 -6.95
C ILE A 138 -24.77 -1.71 -8.40
N ASN A 139 -23.92 -2.11 -9.34
CA ASN A 139 -24.26 -2.06 -10.75
C ASN A 139 -25.32 -3.14 -11.02
N TRP A 140 -26.59 -2.75 -10.85
CA TRP A 140 -27.74 -3.63 -10.99
C TRP A 140 -27.80 -4.32 -12.36
N ILE A 141 -27.29 -3.68 -13.41
CA ILE A 141 -27.22 -4.28 -14.74
C ILE A 141 -26.25 -5.47 -14.75
N LEU A 142 -25.04 -5.32 -14.17
CA LEU A 142 -24.08 -6.41 -14.06
C LEU A 142 -24.58 -7.53 -13.14
N LEU A 143 -25.28 -7.19 -12.06
CA LEU A 143 -25.89 -8.18 -11.17
C LEU A 143 -26.99 -8.97 -11.89
N ILE A 144 -27.91 -8.28 -12.59
CA ILE A 144 -28.99 -8.90 -13.36
C ILE A 144 -28.42 -9.81 -14.44
N ILE A 145 -27.42 -9.35 -15.20
CA ILE A 145 -26.75 -10.16 -16.23
C ILE A 145 -26.03 -11.35 -15.58
N GLY A 146 -25.30 -11.11 -14.50
CA GLY A 146 -24.52 -12.12 -13.78
C GLY A 146 -25.37 -13.20 -13.12
N VAL A 147 -26.63 -12.91 -12.81
CA VAL A 147 -27.60 -13.87 -12.24
C VAL A 147 -28.46 -14.53 -13.31
N ALA A 148 -28.89 -13.78 -14.34
CA ALA A 148 -29.71 -14.29 -15.43
C ALA A 148 -28.92 -15.26 -16.34
N ALA A 149 -27.64 -14.99 -16.59
CA ALA A 149 -26.81 -15.85 -17.43
C ALA A 149 -26.67 -17.28 -16.86
N PRO A 150 -26.33 -17.49 -15.57
CA PRO A 150 -26.42 -18.82 -14.93
C PRO A 150 -27.80 -19.45 -15.01
N GLY A 151 -28.88 -18.67 -14.84
CA GLY A 151 -30.26 -19.15 -15.03
C GLY A 151 -30.48 -19.75 -16.42
N ILE A 152 -30.07 -19.03 -17.47
CA ILE A 152 -30.14 -19.50 -18.86
C ILE A 152 -29.27 -20.74 -19.07
N LEU A 153 -28.04 -20.76 -18.54
CA LEU A 153 -27.16 -21.92 -18.58
C LEU A 153 -27.80 -23.16 -17.91
N TRP A 154 -28.53 -22.94 -16.83
CA TRP A 154 -29.22 -24.00 -16.10
C TRP A 154 -30.43 -24.56 -16.84
N ILE A 155 -31.12 -23.74 -17.66
CA ILE A 155 -32.12 -24.23 -18.62
C ILE A 155 -31.46 -25.23 -19.57
N PHE A 156 -30.30 -24.87 -20.16
CA PHE A 156 -29.60 -25.75 -21.10
C PHE A 156 -29.06 -27.02 -20.43
N ALA A 157 -28.57 -26.91 -19.19
CA ALA A 157 -28.13 -28.07 -18.41
C ALA A 157 -29.28 -29.04 -18.09
N GLY A 158 -30.50 -28.52 -17.90
CA GLY A 158 -31.72 -29.30 -17.64
C GLY A 158 -32.58 -29.64 -18.87
N ALA A 159 -32.20 -29.17 -20.07
CA ALA A 159 -33.08 -29.24 -21.24
C ALA A 159 -33.23 -30.68 -21.79
N LYS A 160 -34.49 -31.12 -21.86
CA LYS A 160 -34.95 -32.42 -22.39
C LYS A 160 -34.39 -32.80 -23.77
N TRP A 161 -34.16 -31.86 -24.69
CA TRP A 161 -33.76 -32.21 -26.06
C TRP A 161 -32.41 -32.93 -26.16
N LEU A 162 -31.57 -32.84 -25.11
CA LEU A 162 -30.22 -33.43 -25.11
C LEU A 162 -30.23 -34.90 -24.70
N ASN A 163 -31.30 -35.39 -24.06
CA ASN A 163 -31.52 -36.79 -23.69
C ASN A 163 -32.75 -37.32 -24.44
N LYS A 164 -32.62 -37.52 -25.75
CA LYS A 164 -33.76 -37.92 -26.61
C LYS A 164 -34.24 -39.37 -26.42
N ASN A 165 -33.62 -40.16 -25.54
CA ASN A 165 -33.82 -41.62 -25.45
C ASN A 165 -34.24 -42.16 -24.07
N GLU A 166 -34.49 -41.32 -23.06
CA GLU A 166 -35.10 -41.80 -21.81
C GLU A 166 -36.59 -41.46 -21.82
N SER A 167 -37.42 -42.46 -22.09
CA SER A 167 -38.88 -42.32 -22.19
C SER A 167 -39.58 -42.08 -20.86
N GLU A 168 -38.88 -42.02 -19.71
CA GLU A 168 -39.54 -41.94 -18.40
C GLU A 168 -38.85 -41.05 -17.34
N SER A 169 -37.82 -40.26 -17.67
CA SER A 169 -37.32 -39.27 -16.69
C SER A 169 -38.19 -38.00 -16.72
N ILE A 170 -39.05 -37.87 -15.71
CA ILE A 170 -39.82 -36.65 -15.44
C ILE A 170 -38.80 -35.50 -15.30
N SER A 171 -39.01 -34.42 -16.05
CA SER A 171 -38.08 -33.29 -16.14
C SER A 171 -38.71 -32.05 -15.57
N LEU A 172 -37.96 -31.31 -14.75
CA LEU A 172 -38.37 -29.96 -14.33
C LEU A 172 -38.70 -29.07 -15.52
N SER A 173 -39.74 -28.24 -15.37
CA SER A 173 -40.06 -27.23 -16.37
C SER A 173 -38.89 -26.25 -16.57
N TYR A 174 -38.77 -25.68 -17.77
CA TYR A 174 -37.75 -24.65 -18.07
C TYR A 174 -37.78 -23.47 -17.09
N LYS A 175 -38.98 -23.09 -16.60
CA LYS A 175 -39.14 -22.05 -15.56
C LYS A 175 -38.43 -22.44 -14.27
N TRP A 176 -38.61 -23.68 -13.83
CA TRP A 176 -37.96 -24.19 -12.62
C TRP A 176 -36.44 -24.33 -12.80
N CYS A 177 -35.96 -24.81 -13.94
CA CYS A 177 -34.52 -24.85 -14.21
C CYS A 177 -33.90 -23.45 -14.17
N PHE A 178 -34.56 -22.46 -14.78
CA PHE A 178 -34.13 -21.06 -14.73
C PHE A 178 -34.10 -20.53 -13.29
N LEU A 179 -35.18 -20.71 -12.53
CA LEU A 179 -35.28 -20.24 -11.15
C LEU A 179 -34.23 -20.88 -10.24
N LEU A 180 -33.94 -22.19 -10.40
CA LEU A 180 -32.89 -22.86 -9.64
C LEU A 180 -31.49 -22.33 -10.01
N GLY A 181 -31.24 -22.03 -11.28
CA GLY A 181 -29.99 -21.41 -11.73
C GLY A 181 -29.81 -19.99 -11.22
N VAL A 182 -30.87 -19.18 -11.25
CA VAL A 182 -30.92 -17.83 -10.67
C VAL A 182 -30.69 -17.87 -9.16
N ALA A 183 -31.38 -18.77 -8.44
CA ALA A 183 -31.20 -18.93 -7.00
C ALA A 183 -29.78 -19.36 -6.64
N GLY A 184 -29.22 -20.33 -7.38
CA GLY A 184 -27.83 -20.76 -7.20
C GLY A 184 -26.83 -19.63 -7.45
N ALA A 185 -27.07 -18.79 -8.47
CA ALA A 185 -26.23 -17.63 -8.76
C ALA A 185 -26.32 -16.54 -7.69
N LEU A 186 -27.52 -16.25 -7.16
CA LEU A 186 -27.70 -15.30 -6.06
C LEU A 186 -26.99 -15.76 -4.78
N ILE A 187 -27.11 -17.05 -4.45
CA ILE A 187 -26.40 -17.64 -3.30
C ILE A 187 -24.89 -17.59 -3.54
N GLY A 188 -24.42 -17.98 -4.73
CA GLY A 188 -23.01 -17.91 -5.11
C GLY A 188 -22.44 -16.49 -5.02
N TYR A 189 -23.19 -15.49 -5.51
CA TYR A 189 -22.83 -14.08 -5.39
C TYR A 189 -22.76 -13.63 -3.91
N GLY A 190 -23.74 -14.03 -3.09
CA GLY A 190 -23.74 -13.74 -1.66
C GLY A 190 -22.53 -14.34 -0.94
N ILE A 191 -22.16 -15.59 -1.27
CA ILE A 191 -20.95 -16.23 -0.73
C ILE A 191 -19.69 -15.51 -1.22
N PHE A 192 -19.60 -15.17 -2.50
CA PHE A 192 -18.46 -14.43 -3.04
C PHE A 192 -18.29 -13.05 -2.37
N SER A 193 -19.39 -12.33 -2.18
CA SER A 193 -19.40 -11.04 -1.45
C SER A 193 -18.98 -11.22 0.01
N LEU A 194 -19.46 -12.26 0.69
CA LEU A 194 -19.04 -12.60 2.04
C LEU A 194 -17.53 -12.91 2.09
N SER A 195 -17.03 -13.73 1.16
CA SER A 195 -15.61 -14.07 1.04
C SER A 195 -14.76 -12.82 0.83
N GLY A 196 -15.20 -11.89 -0.02
CA GLY A 196 -14.56 -10.57 -0.17
C GLY A 196 -14.53 -9.79 1.15
N ASN A 197 -15.67 -9.65 1.82
CA ASN A 197 -15.78 -8.95 3.10
C ASN A 197 -14.95 -9.60 4.23
N MET A 198 -14.70 -10.91 4.15
CA MET A 198 -13.84 -11.64 5.09
C MET A 198 -12.35 -11.54 4.74
N GLY A 199 -12.03 -11.58 3.44
CA GLY A 199 -10.66 -11.55 2.94
C GLY A 199 -9.98 -10.20 3.18
N VAL A 200 -10.73 -9.08 3.09
CA VAL A 200 -10.14 -7.75 3.23
C VAL A 200 -9.60 -7.51 4.65
N PRO A 201 -10.36 -7.69 5.76
CA PRO A 201 -9.81 -7.49 7.10
C PRO A 201 -8.68 -8.44 7.43
N PHE A 202 -8.72 -9.65 6.86
CA PHE A 202 -7.62 -10.62 6.99
C PHE A 202 -6.35 -10.13 6.30
N PHE A 203 -6.45 -9.56 5.09
CA PHE A 203 -5.33 -8.95 4.39
C PHE A 203 -4.73 -7.78 5.17
N PHE A 204 -5.57 -6.88 5.70
CA PHE A 204 -5.09 -5.77 6.52
C PHE A 204 -4.52 -6.25 7.85
N PHE A 205 -5.09 -7.29 8.48
CA PHE A 205 -4.54 -7.87 9.69
C PHE A 205 -3.16 -8.47 9.45
N ALA A 206 -3.00 -9.19 8.35
CA ALA A 206 -1.71 -9.63 7.88
C ALA A 206 -0.78 -8.41 7.76
N LYS A 207 -1.07 -7.50 6.83
CA LYS A 207 -0.22 -6.36 6.46
C LYS A 207 0.16 -5.46 7.64
N ASP A 208 -0.82 -5.01 8.42
CA ASP A 208 -0.67 -3.92 9.40
C ASP A 208 -0.46 -4.41 10.83
N VAL A 209 -0.71 -5.70 11.13
CA VAL A 209 -0.67 -6.19 12.52
C VAL A 209 0.26 -7.38 12.71
N LEU A 210 0.09 -8.45 11.93
CA LEU A 210 1.00 -9.60 12.01
C LEU A 210 2.38 -9.24 11.52
N PHE A 211 2.39 -8.41 10.48
CA PHE A 211 3.56 -8.22 9.68
C PHE A 211 4.22 -6.85 9.98
N TYR A 212 3.50 -5.82 10.40
CA TYR A 212 4.17 -4.66 11.02
C TYR A 212 4.81 -5.08 12.37
N PRO A 213 6.14 -4.96 12.58
CA PRO A 213 7.07 -3.97 12.02
C PRO A 213 8.15 -4.49 11.04
N ASP A 214 8.32 -5.77 10.73
CA ASP A 214 9.51 -6.20 9.96
C ASP A 214 9.32 -6.11 8.44
N GLU A 215 8.84 -5.00 7.83
CA GLU A 215 8.30 -4.90 6.43
C GLU A 215 9.00 -5.77 5.36
N PHE A 216 10.32 -5.96 5.47
CA PHE A 216 11.10 -6.71 4.50
C PHE A 216 11.12 -8.24 4.68
N PHE A 217 11.33 -8.80 5.88
CA PHE A 217 11.38 -10.27 6.16
C PHE A 217 10.02 -11.00 5.97
N LEU A 218 9.06 -10.22 5.55
CA LEU A 218 7.71 -10.23 6.06
C LEU A 218 6.78 -9.97 4.90
N SER A 219 7.24 -9.25 3.87
CA SER A 219 6.73 -9.43 2.51
C SER A 219 6.59 -10.92 2.19
N ILE A 220 7.56 -11.78 2.49
CA ILE A 220 7.52 -13.20 2.05
C ILE A 220 6.65 -14.08 2.93
N LYS A 221 6.75 -13.96 4.26
CA LYS A 221 5.83 -14.69 5.16
C LYS A 221 4.41 -14.17 5.02
N ALA A 222 4.21 -12.88 4.82
CA ALA A 222 2.89 -12.29 4.51
C ALA A 222 2.38 -12.70 3.15
N ILE A 223 3.24 -12.77 2.14
CA ILE A 223 2.91 -13.29 0.81
C ILE A 223 2.49 -14.75 0.93
N ILE A 224 3.28 -15.59 1.59
CA ILE A 224 2.96 -17.02 1.78
C ILE A 224 1.66 -17.14 2.57
N PHE A 225 1.51 -16.39 3.66
CA PHE A 225 0.29 -16.36 4.46
C PHE A 225 -0.91 -15.91 3.64
N LEU A 226 -0.76 -14.86 2.82
CA LEU A 226 -1.79 -14.35 1.92
C LEU A 226 -2.16 -15.39 0.87
N ILE A 227 -1.18 -16.03 0.23
CA ILE A 227 -1.37 -17.11 -0.75
C ILE A 227 -2.13 -18.27 -0.11
N VAL A 228 -1.69 -18.73 1.07
CA VAL A 228 -2.34 -19.81 1.82
C VAL A 228 -3.75 -19.42 2.22
N SER A 229 -3.97 -18.16 2.59
CA SER A 229 -5.27 -17.70 3.07
C SER A 229 -6.27 -17.43 1.96
N VAL A 230 -5.82 -16.92 0.81
CA VAL A 230 -6.61 -16.87 -0.42
C VAL A 230 -6.94 -18.29 -0.87
N GLY A 231 -5.97 -19.20 -0.85
CA GLY A 231 -6.21 -20.62 -1.10
C GLY A 231 -7.25 -21.24 -0.15
N PHE A 232 -7.15 -20.96 1.15
CA PHE A 232 -8.11 -21.40 2.14
C PHE A 232 -9.51 -20.83 1.87
N LEU A 233 -9.62 -19.52 1.65
CA LEU A 233 -10.89 -18.84 1.37
C LEU A 233 -11.57 -19.41 0.10
N GLU A 234 -10.79 -19.62 -0.97
CA GLU A 234 -11.27 -20.20 -2.24
C GLU A 234 -11.67 -21.67 -2.08
N PHE A 235 -10.97 -22.44 -1.23
CA PHE A 235 -11.35 -23.82 -0.90
C PHE A 235 -12.76 -23.88 -0.31
N PHE A 236 -13.06 -23.06 0.70
CA PHE A 236 -14.40 -23.04 1.31
C PHE A 236 -15.44 -22.46 0.35
N THR A 237 -15.11 -21.38 -0.36
CA THR A 237 -16.01 -20.76 -1.33
C THR A 237 -16.44 -21.75 -2.42
N ALA A 238 -15.47 -22.42 -3.05
CA ALA A 238 -15.74 -23.42 -4.07
C ALA A 238 -16.50 -24.64 -3.51
N GLY A 239 -16.17 -25.09 -2.30
CA GLY A 239 -16.88 -26.20 -1.63
C GLY A 239 -18.35 -25.88 -1.34
N ILE A 240 -18.65 -24.66 -0.87
CA ILE A 240 -20.03 -24.22 -0.62
C ILE A 240 -20.78 -24.07 -1.95
N ILE A 241 -20.17 -23.43 -2.96
CA ILE A 241 -20.78 -23.29 -4.29
C ILE A 241 -21.05 -24.66 -4.91
N ALA A 242 -20.13 -25.62 -4.79
CA ALA A 242 -20.32 -26.98 -5.27
C ALA A 242 -21.55 -27.67 -4.66
N SER A 243 -21.72 -27.55 -3.35
CA SER A 243 -22.90 -28.05 -2.62
C SER A 243 -24.19 -27.39 -3.10
N VAL A 244 -24.17 -26.07 -3.32
CA VAL A 244 -25.31 -25.32 -3.87
C VAL A 244 -25.62 -25.82 -5.28
N LEU A 245 -24.66 -25.84 -6.20
CA LEU A 245 -24.86 -26.32 -7.57
C LEU A 245 -25.38 -27.77 -7.60
N TYR A 246 -24.92 -28.64 -6.69
CA TYR A 246 -25.38 -30.03 -6.60
C TYR A 246 -26.82 -30.16 -6.06
N ALA A 247 -27.19 -29.32 -5.08
CA ALA A 247 -28.55 -29.28 -4.53
C ALA A 247 -29.56 -28.66 -5.51
N PHE A 248 -29.14 -27.63 -6.25
CA PHE A 248 -29.92 -26.91 -7.25
C PHE A 248 -29.83 -27.53 -8.64
N ALA A 249 -29.16 -28.67 -8.80
CA ALA A 249 -29.04 -29.37 -10.08
C ALA A 249 -30.42 -29.56 -10.74
N PRO A 250 -30.54 -29.36 -12.07
CA PRO A 250 -31.81 -29.34 -12.79
C PRO A 250 -32.33 -30.75 -13.08
N ILE A 251 -32.37 -31.60 -12.04
CA ILE A 251 -32.85 -32.98 -12.07
C ILE A 251 -34.07 -33.12 -11.17
N GLU A 252 -35.04 -33.96 -11.51
CA GLU A 252 -36.25 -34.12 -10.71
C GLU A 252 -35.98 -35.01 -9.49
N ILE A 253 -35.74 -34.35 -8.35
CA ILE A 253 -35.51 -34.99 -7.07
C ILE A 253 -36.38 -34.31 -6.01
N SER A 254 -36.80 -35.09 -5.01
CA SER A 254 -37.60 -34.59 -3.91
C SER A 254 -36.87 -33.48 -3.15
N PHE A 255 -37.64 -32.55 -2.59
CA PHE A 255 -37.10 -31.44 -1.79
C PHE A 255 -36.23 -31.95 -0.62
N LYS A 256 -36.62 -33.06 0.02
CA LYS A 256 -35.84 -33.71 1.09
C LYS A 256 -34.45 -34.14 0.62
N VAL A 257 -34.33 -34.66 -0.60
CA VAL A 257 -33.03 -35.02 -1.18
C VAL A 257 -32.21 -33.77 -1.50
N ARG A 258 -32.80 -32.73 -2.08
CA ARG A 258 -32.11 -31.43 -2.30
C ARG A 258 -31.58 -30.85 -1.00
N LEU A 259 -32.38 -30.89 0.06
CA LEU A 259 -31.97 -30.45 1.39
C LEU A 259 -30.80 -31.29 1.91
N SER A 260 -30.85 -32.62 1.78
CA SER A 260 -29.71 -33.46 2.18
C SER A 260 -28.42 -33.16 1.39
N ARG A 261 -28.55 -32.72 0.14
CA ARG A 261 -27.42 -32.34 -0.73
C ARG A 261 -26.82 -30.99 -0.36
N ILE A 262 -27.60 -30.04 0.15
CA ILE A 262 -27.09 -28.72 0.56
C ILE A 262 -26.41 -28.75 1.93
N LEU A 263 -26.70 -29.75 2.78
CA LEU A 263 -26.18 -29.85 4.15
C LEU A 263 -24.66 -29.70 4.26
N PRO A 264 -23.81 -30.36 3.44
CA PRO A 264 -22.36 -30.17 3.53
C PRO A 264 -21.93 -28.72 3.32
N GLY A 265 -22.47 -28.05 2.31
CA GLY A 265 -22.23 -26.63 2.05
C GLY A 265 -22.74 -25.74 3.18
N LEU A 266 -23.90 -26.07 3.76
CA LEU A 266 -24.43 -25.35 4.93
C LEU A 266 -23.51 -25.50 6.15
N TYR A 267 -22.98 -26.69 6.42
CA TYR A 267 -22.02 -26.91 7.51
C TYR A 267 -20.72 -26.14 7.27
N LEU A 268 -20.18 -26.15 6.04
CA LEU A 268 -19.01 -25.35 5.68
C LEU A 268 -19.29 -23.85 5.86
N PHE A 269 -20.46 -23.38 5.44
CA PHE A 269 -20.87 -21.99 5.60
C PHE A 269 -20.99 -21.59 7.07
N ILE A 270 -21.64 -22.40 7.91
CA ILE A 270 -21.73 -22.18 9.35
C ILE A 270 -20.33 -22.16 9.99
N PHE A 271 -19.46 -23.10 9.62
CA PHE A 271 -18.08 -23.15 10.09
C PHE A 271 -17.32 -21.86 9.73
N VAL A 272 -17.41 -21.42 8.47
CA VAL A 272 -16.79 -20.16 8.00
C VAL A 272 -17.31 -18.96 8.80
N ILE A 273 -18.62 -18.87 9.07
CA ILE A 273 -19.20 -17.81 9.90
C ILE A 273 -18.66 -17.86 11.33
N ILE A 274 -18.60 -19.03 11.95
CA ILE A 274 -18.09 -19.17 13.33
C ILE A 274 -16.62 -18.75 13.41
N VAL A 275 -15.79 -19.24 12.48
CA VAL A 275 -14.37 -18.86 12.39
C VAL A 275 -14.23 -17.36 12.16
N TRP A 276 -15.06 -16.79 11.27
CA TRP A 276 -15.07 -15.35 11.01
C TRP A 276 -15.39 -14.51 12.23
N GLN A 277 -16.45 -14.85 12.97
CA GLN A 277 -16.84 -14.11 14.16
C GLN A 277 -15.77 -14.21 15.24
N GLY A 278 -15.20 -15.41 15.44
CA GLY A 278 -14.07 -15.61 16.35
C GLY A 278 -12.85 -14.77 15.94
N PHE A 279 -12.53 -14.74 14.64
CA PHE A 279 -11.45 -13.93 14.10
C PHE A 279 -11.72 -12.44 14.30
N LYS A 280 -12.93 -11.93 14.02
CA LYS A 280 -13.29 -10.52 14.24
C LYS A 280 -13.15 -10.10 15.70
N LEU A 281 -13.59 -10.93 16.64
CA LEU A 281 -13.38 -10.69 18.07
C LEU A 281 -11.90 -10.67 18.44
N TYR A 282 -11.09 -11.53 17.82
CA TYR A 282 -9.64 -11.52 17.98
C TYR A 282 -9.00 -10.24 17.40
N LEU A 283 -9.48 -9.76 16.25
CA LEU A 283 -9.01 -8.51 15.63
C LEU A 283 -9.22 -7.28 16.52
N ASN A 284 -10.27 -7.26 17.35
CA ASN A 284 -10.52 -6.14 18.27
C ASN A 284 -9.39 -5.94 19.29
N LYS A 285 -8.52 -6.93 19.53
CA LYS A 285 -7.30 -6.77 20.36
C LYS A 285 -6.27 -5.83 19.72
N PHE A 286 -6.44 -5.50 18.45
CA PHE A 286 -5.54 -4.68 17.64
C PHE A 286 -6.25 -3.43 17.10
N ASP A 287 -7.31 -2.99 17.79
CA ASP A 287 -8.10 -1.78 17.49
C ASP A 287 -8.99 -1.86 16.25
N TYR A 288 -9.30 -3.07 15.76
CA TYR A 288 -10.20 -3.24 14.61
C TYR A 288 -11.63 -2.75 14.86
N ASP A 289 -12.07 -2.69 16.12
CA ASP A 289 -13.37 -2.14 16.51
C ASP A 289 -13.42 -0.61 16.44
N LYS A 290 -12.26 0.05 16.38
CA LYS A 290 -12.17 1.50 16.23
C LYS A 290 -12.48 1.88 14.79
N LYS A 291 -13.30 2.91 14.63
CA LYS A 291 -13.74 3.37 13.30
C LYS A 291 -12.69 4.24 12.61
N SER A 292 -11.72 4.76 13.34
CA SER A 292 -10.68 5.65 12.82
C SER A 292 -9.45 5.66 13.72
N PHE A 293 -8.32 6.07 13.14
CA PHE A 293 -7.09 6.39 13.87
C PHE A 293 -7.35 7.36 15.05
N VAL A 294 -8.12 8.42 14.81
CA VAL A 294 -8.49 9.43 15.83
C VAL A 294 -9.17 8.77 17.03
N GLY A 295 -10.09 7.83 16.78
CA GLY A 295 -10.80 7.10 17.83
C GLY A 295 -9.91 6.11 18.58
N ALA A 296 -8.95 5.49 17.90
CA ALA A 296 -8.00 4.56 18.53
C ALA A 296 -7.02 5.30 19.47
N VAL A 297 -6.49 6.45 19.04
CA VAL A 297 -5.55 7.26 19.84
C VAL A 297 -6.27 8.17 20.85
N GLY A 298 -7.55 8.45 20.66
CA GLY A 298 -8.31 9.39 21.50
C GLY A 298 -7.95 10.84 21.23
N ILE A 299 -7.76 11.21 19.96
CA ILE A 299 -7.49 12.60 19.52
C ILE A 299 -8.81 13.38 19.43
N SER A 300 -8.81 14.65 19.86
CA SER A 300 -9.98 15.53 19.71
C SER A 300 -9.93 16.30 18.38
N GLU A 301 -10.98 16.21 17.57
CA GLU A 301 -11.06 16.81 16.22
C GLU A 301 -11.07 18.35 16.22
N ASN A 302 -11.45 18.98 17.34
CA ASN A 302 -11.66 20.45 17.42
C ASN A 302 -10.38 21.28 17.61
N GLN A 303 -9.19 20.71 17.42
CA GLN A 303 -7.91 21.39 17.68
C GLN A 303 -7.19 21.84 16.41
N LYS A 304 -7.94 22.09 15.32
CA LYS A 304 -7.38 22.57 14.06
C LYS A 304 -6.76 23.95 14.29
N LYS A 305 -5.43 24.02 14.20
CA LYS A 305 -4.68 25.28 14.20
C LYS A 305 -4.12 25.50 12.80
N SER A 306 -4.19 26.74 12.35
CA SER A 306 -3.46 27.16 11.16
C SER A 306 -2.25 27.98 11.59
N LYS A 307 -1.20 27.96 10.77
CA LYS A 307 -0.01 28.79 10.96
C LYS A 307 0.21 29.61 9.71
N THR A 308 0.65 30.83 9.88
CA THR A 308 1.03 31.67 8.75
C THR A 308 2.53 31.60 8.60
N VAL A 309 2.99 31.21 7.41
CA VAL A 309 4.41 31.05 7.08
C VAL A 309 4.83 32.16 6.13
N LEU A 310 5.82 32.94 6.55
CA LEU A 310 6.51 33.90 5.71
C LEU A 310 7.69 33.23 5.01
N LEU A 311 7.56 33.06 3.70
CA LEU A 311 8.62 32.55 2.83
C LEU A 311 9.45 33.70 2.27
N LEU A 312 10.77 33.62 2.46
CA LEU A 312 11.73 34.55 1.88
C LEU A 312 12.39 33.91 0.65
N THR A 313 11.94 34.29 -0.54
CA THR A 313 12.39 33.66 -1.80
C THR A 313 12.85 34.68 -2.84
N LYS A 314 13.50 34.20 -3.91
CA LYS A 314 13.97 34.99 -5.05
C LYS A 314 13.47 34.36 -6.35
N TYR A 315 12.83 35.16 -7.21
CA TYR A 315 12.34 34.67 -8.51
C TYR A 315 13.40 34.77 -9.61
N LYS A 316 13.16 34.08 -10.73
CA LYS A 316 14.02 34.04 -11.94
C LYS A 316 14.45 35.42 -12.46
N ASN A 317 13.72 36.50 -12.15
CA ASN A 317 14.07 37.87 -12.59
C ASN A 317 14.95 38.64 -11.57
N GLY A 318 15.58 37.94 -10.63
CA GLY A 318 16.47 38.53 -9.64
C GLY A 318 15.77 39.27 -8.49
N LYS A 319 14.46 39.52 -8.57
CA LYS A 319 13.68 40.18 -7.52
C LYS A 319 13.40 39.21 -6.36
N THR A 320 13.80 39.60 -5.16
CA THR A 320 13.42 38.94 -3.91
C THR A 320 11.96 39.29 -3.60
N ILE A 321 11.17 38.28 -3.23
CA ILE A 321 9.80 38.48 -2.76
C ILE A 321 9.61 37.79 -1.41
N SER A 322 8.81 38.43 -0.57
CA SER A 322 8.25 37.86 0.64
C SER A 322 6.82 37.43 0.36
N LYS A 323 6.45 36.20 0.73
CA LYS A 323 5.09 35.69 0.55
C LYS A 323 4.61 35.07 1.85
N LEU A 324 3.42 35.47 2.28
CA LEU A 324 2.72 34.80 3.36
C LEU A 324 1.89 33.65 2.78
N LYS A 325 1.89 32.53 3.49
CA LYS A 325 1.05 31.38 3.21
C LYS A 325 0.36 30.93 4.47
N ASN A 326 -0.93 30.67 4.38
CA ASN A 326 -1.60 29.93 5.42
C ASN A 326 -1.28 28.44 5.24
N VAL A 327 -0.83 27.80 6.32
CA VAL A 327 -0.53 26.37 6.39
C VAL A 327 -1.44 25.76 7.43
N THR A 328 -2.29 24.86 6.99
CA THR A 328 -3.09 24.05 7.90
C THR A 328 -2.17 23.07 8.61
N MET A 329 -2.13 23.12 9.95
CA MET A 329 -1.30 22.23 10.76
C MET A 329 -2.00 20.88 10.92
N GLU A 330 -2.15 20.17 9.81
CA GLU A 330 -2.74 18.85 9.76
C GLU A 330 -1.96 17.92 8.84
N VAL A 331 -1.95 16.63 9.19
CA VAL A 331 -1.37 15.58 8.36
C VAL A 331 -2.48 14.70 7.81
N THR A 332 -2.48 14.52 6.49
CA THR A 332 -3.30 13.50 5.83
C THR A 332 -2.52 12.17 5.90
N PRO A 333 -3.08 11.11 6.51
CA PRO A 333 -2.44 9.81 6.52
C PRO A 333 -2.16 9.29 5.10
N LEU A 334 -0.90 8.98 4.78
CA LEU A 334 -0.56 8.30 3.51
C LEU A 334 -0.98 6.83 3.52
N PHE A 335 -1.00 6.23 4.70
CA PHE A 335 -1.38 4.85 4.90
C PHE A 335 -2.72 4.83 5.64
N SER A 336 -3.78 4.51 4.90
CA SER A 336 -5.08 4.22 5.49
C SER A 336 -5.20 2.71 5.70
N SER A 337 -5.52 2.31 6.92
CA SER A 337 -6.10 0.99 7.18
C SER A 337 -7.45 0.86 6.45
N GLN A 338 -8.01 -0.34 6.34
CA GLN A 338 -9.35 -0.52 5.76
C GLN A 338 -10.40 0.38 6.42
N THR A 339 -10.30 0.55 7.74
CA THR A 339 -11.23 1.36 8.53
C THR A 339 -11.05 2.85 8.25
N ASP A 340 -9.82 3.31 8.01
CA ASP A 340 -9.54 4.70 7.62
C ASP A 340 -9.83 4.98 6.13
N TYR A 341 -9.88 3.98 5.24
CA TYR A 341 -10.09 4.21 3.80
C TYR A 341 -11.41 4.93 3.49
N LEU A 342 -12.41 4.78 4.38
CA LEU A 342 -13.70 5.45 4.29
C LEU A 342 -13.73 6.79 5.05
N TYR A 343 -12.88 6.96 6.06
CA TYR A 343 -12.83 8.13 6.94
C TYR A 343 -11.40 8.36 7.42
N SER A 344 -10.57 8.98 6.58
CA SER A 344 -9.23 9.43 6.98
C SER A 344 -9.27 10.93 7.20
N PRO A 345 -9.76 11.41 8.37
CA PRO A 345 -9.73 12.83 8.65
C PRO A 345 -8.28 13.29 8.71
N ASN A 346 -8.04 14.51 8.22
CA ASN A 346 -6.79 15.20 8.47
C ASN A 346 -6.56 15.32 9.98
N ILE A 347 -5.38 14.95 10.44
CA ILE A 347 -5.04 14.87 11.87
C ILE A 347 -4.33 16.16 12.31
N PRO A 348 -4.88 16.95 13.26
CA PRO A 348 -4.23 18.17 13.72
C PRO A 348 -2.92 17.88 14.45
N VAL A 349 -1.82 18.49 14.02
CA VAL A 349 -0.47 18.31 14.58
C VAL A 349 -0.15 19.34 15.66
N VAL A 350 -0.96 19.31 16.71
CA VAL A 350 -0.69 20.03 17.96
C VAL A 350 0.09 19.12 18.93
N GLU A 351 0.90 19.72 19.79
CA GLU A 351 1.83 19.01 20.69
C GLU A 351 1.14 17.91 21.52
N LYS A 352 0.02 18.24 22.16
CA LYS A 352 -0.79 17.28 22.93
C LYS A 352 -1.27 16.07 22.11
N ASN A 353 -1.51 16.24 20.81
CA ASN A 353 -1.89 15.11 19.95
C ASN A 353 -0.67 14.27 19.59
N LEU A 354 0.49 14.89 19.33
CA LEU A 354 1.73 14.16 19.08
C LEU A 354 2.15 13.35 20.31
N GLU A 355 2.03 13.89 21.52
CA GLU A 355 2.28 13.18 22.78
C GLU A 355 1.38 11.93 22.92
N LYS A 356 0.09 12.06 22.61
CA LYS A 356 -0.84 10.91 22.61
C LYS A 356 -0.44 9.85 21.58
N ILE A 357 0.02 10.27 20.40
CA ILE A 357 0.49 9.36 19.36
C ILE A 357 1.77 8.64 19.81
N GLU A 358 2.70 9.33 20.46
CA GLU A 358 3.89 8.70 21.06
C GLU A 358 3.52 7.68 22.13
N GLU A 359 2.61 8.05 23.04
CA GLU A 359 2.10 7.15 24.07
C GLU A 359 1.43 5.92 23.44
N TYR A 360 0.64 6.14 22.39
CA TYR A 360 0.02 5.06 21.63
C TYR A 360 1.05 4.09 21.06
N ILE A 361 2.08 4.61 20.37
CA ILE A 361 3.17 3.81 19.80
C ILE A 361 3.90 3.02 20.90
N LYS A 362 4.17 3.65 22.04
CA LYS A 362 4.86 3.02 23.18
C LYS A 362 4.02 1.88 23.79
N ASN A 363 2.71 2.06 23.88
CA ASN A 363 1.81 1.12 24.54
C ASN A 363 1.35 -0.02 23.62
N HIS A 364 1.45 0.15 22.29
CA HIS A 364 0.97 -0.84 21.32
C HIS A 364 2.12 -1.41 20.50
N LYS A 365 2.43 -2.70 20.73
CA LYS A 365 3.40 -3.43 19.89
C LYS A 365 2.83 -3.81 18.52
N ARG A 366 1.51 -3.92 18.42
CA ARG A 366 0.76 -4.34 17.22
C ARG A 366 -0.60 -3.67 17.23
N SER A 367 -0.97 -3.03 16.12
CA SER A 367 -2.27 -2.41 15.92
C SER A 367 -2.47 -2.09 14.44
N PHE A 368 -3.71 -2.09 13.96
CA PHE A 368 -4.03 -1.65 12.60
C PHE A 368 -3.58 -0.20 12.31
N TYR A 369 -3.37 0.59 13.36
CA TYR A 369 -3.07 2.01 13.30
C TYR A 369 -1.60 2.36 13.58
N LEU A 370 -0.75 1.38 13.91
CA LEU A 370 0.60 1.67 14.37
C LEU A 370 1.45 2.34 13.29
N ARG A 371 1.36 1.86 12.04
CA ARG A 371 2.01 2.49 10.88
C ARG A 371 1.56 3.92 10.66
N THR A 372 0.26 4.17 10.76
CA THR A 372 -0.33 5.51 10.63
C THR A 372 0.15 6.42 11.76
N ALA A 373 0.27 5.89 12.99
CA ALA A 373 0.80 6.59 14.15
C ALA A 373 2.24 7.07 13.90
N HIS A 374 3.13 6.18 13.48
CA HIS A 374 4.51 6.54 13.17
C HIS A 374 4.61 7.59 12.07
N TYR A 375 3.88 7.41 10.97
CA TYR A 375 3.86 8.39 9.87
C TYR A 375 3.41 9.77 10.35
N ILE A 376 2.29 9.87 11.07
CA ILE A 376 1.78 11.14 11.58
C ILE A 376 2.74 11.76 12.58
N LEU A 377 3.39 10.95 13.43
CA LEU A 377 4.36 11.45 14.39
C LEU A 377 5.54 12.11 13.69
N VAL A 378 6.14 11.42 12.72
CA VAL A 378 7.28 11.93 11.93
C VAL A 378 6.88 13.20 11.19
N THR A 379 5.80 13.15 10.42
CA THR A 379 5.36 14.28 9.61
C THR A 379 4.89 15.43 10.49
N GLY A 380 4.25 15.17 11.62
CA GLY A 380 3.76 16.18 12.54
C GLY A 380 4.88 16.95 13.22
N TYR A 381 5.93 16.29 13.70
CA TYR A 381 7.11 17.00 14.19
C TYR A 381 7.77 17.86 13.12
N LEU A 382 7.91 17.33 11.91
CA LEU A 382 8.53 18.07 10.81
C LEU A 382 7.67 19.25 10.35
N MET A 383 6.34 19.12 10.30
CA MET A 383 5.42 20.23 10.00
C MET A 383 5.49 21.33 11.05
N ARG A 384 5.70 20.97 12.32
CA ARG A 384 5.95 21.93 13.41
C ARG A 384 7.37 22.51 13.40
N TRP A 385 8.21 22.12 12.45
CA TRP A 385 9.65 22.44 12.41
C TRP A 385 10.39 22.04 13.69
N ASP A 386 9.96 20.96 14.34
CA ASP A 386 10.69 20.26 15.40
C ASP A 386 11.64 19.24 14.75
N SER A 387 12.63 19.72 13.99
CA SER A 387 13.44 18.88 13.09
C SER A 387 14.16 17.74 13.80
N GLU A 388 14.75 18.00 14.98
CA GLU A 388 15.47 16.99 15.76
C GLU A 388 14.54 15.82 16.14
N LYS A 389 13.39 16.12 16.76
CA LYS A 389 12.38 15.10 17.09
C LYS A 389 11.85 14.40 15.85
N GLY A 390 11.61 15.15 14.76
CA GLY A 390 11.08 14.61 13.52
C GLY A 390 12.02 13.62 12.83
N PHE A 391 13.33 13.93 12.76
CA PHE A 391 14.32 13.04 12.17
C PHE A 391 14.66 11.86 13.10
N ALA A 392 14.70 12.06 14.41
CA ALA A 392 14.83 10.96 15.36
C ALA A 392 13.64 9.98 15.30
N ALA A 393 12.41 10.50 15.23
CA ALA A 393 11.21 9.70 15.04
C ALA A 393 11.22 8.97 13.69
N ARG A 394 11.74 9.60 12.63
CA ARG A 394 11.87 8.97 11.31
C ARG A 394 12.87 7.83 11.33
N HIS A 395 14.04 8.03 11.92
CA HIS A 395 15.05 6.99 12.08
C HIS A 395 14.48 5.80 12.86
N ARG A 396 13.78 6.09 13.97
CA ARG A 396 13.09 5.08 14.77
C ARG A 396 12.03 4.33 13.96
N ASP A 397 11.16 5.02 13.22
CA ASP A 397 10.17 4.37 12.36
C ASP A 397 10.81 3.51 11.27
N ALA A 398 11.81 4.03 10.57
CA ALA A 398 12.53 3.28 9.54
C ALA A 398 13.19 2.02 10.12
N ARG A 399 13.78 2.09 11.31
CA ARG A 399 14.47 0.98 11.98
C ARG A 399 13.52 0.01 12.66
N ASP A 400 12.69 0.51 13.57
CA ASP A 400 11.80 -0.29 14.39
C ASP A 400 10.64 -0.84 13.58
N SER A 401 10.21 -0.12 12.54
CA SER A 401 9.09 -0.48 11.67
C SER A 401 9.49 -1.01 10.30
N GLY A 402 10.79 -1.12 10.04
CA GLY A 402 11.31 -1.58 8.76
C GLY A 402 10.81 -0.79 7.55
N SER A 403 10.24 0.41 7.76
CA SER A 403 9.47 1.07 6.71
C SER A 403 10.38 1.49 5.56
N LEU A 404 10.22 0.84 4.40
CA LEU A 404 11.06 1.12 3.23
C LEU A 404 10.93 2.58 2.79
N ILE A 405 9.71 3.13 2.85
CA ILE A 405 9.46 4.52 2.48
C ILE A 405 10.19 5.45 3.45
N SER A 406 10.11 5.20 4.76
CA SER A 406 10.79 6.00 5.78
C SER A 406 12.31 5.92 5.63
N THR A 407 12.87 4.73 5.39
CA THR A 407 14.29 4.55 5.06
C THR A 407 14.71 5.37 3.83
N ILE A 408 13.96 5.28 2.72
CA ILE A 408 14.29 6.02 1.50
C ILE A 408 14.22 7.53 1.75
N LEU A 409 13.19 8.00 2.46
CA LEU A 409 13.05 9.42 2.81
C LEU A 409 14.18 9.89 3.73
N GLU A 410 14.59 9.07 4.69
CA GLU A 410 15.70 9.36 5.58
C GLU A 410 17.03 9.46 4.83
N LEU A 411 17.40 8.45 4.04
CA LEU A 411 18.59 8.46 3.18
C LEU A 411 18.58 9.64 2.20
N SER A 412 17.41 9.99 1.67
CA SER A 412 17.25 11.19 0.82
C SER A 412 17.53 12.48 1.57
N SER A 413 17.20 12.52 2.87
CA SER A 413 17.35 13.71 3.71
C SER A 413 18.79 13.84 4.22
N LEU A 414 19.44 12.72 4.58
CA LEU A 414 20.80 12.69 5.14
C LEU A 414 21.84 13.38 4.24
N SER A 415 21.62 13.47 2.93
CA SER A 415 22.49 14.24 2.01
C SER A 415 22.33 15.76 2.12
N ARG A 416 21.48 16.27 3.02
CA ARG A 416 21.11 17.68 3.16
C ARG A 416 20.96 18.14 4.61
N LEU A 417 20.83 17.22 5.57
CA LEU A 417 20.69 17.52 6.99
C LEU A 417 21.96 18.17 7.57
N PRO A 418 21.88 18.81 8.76
CA PRO A 418 23.08 19.21 9.49
C PRO A 418 24.12 18.08 9.60
N VAL A 419 25.41 18.39 9.49
CA VAL A 419 26.52 17.44 9.55
C VAL A 419 26.93 17.21 11.01
N ILE A 420 25.99 16.70 11.80
CA ILE A 420 26.20 16.38 13.22
C ILE A 420 26.42 14.88 13.42
N GLU A 421 27.08 14.52 14.52
CA GLU A 421 27.43 13.12 14.82
C GLU A 421 26.20 12.20 14.90
N GLU A 422 25.06 12.71 15.38
CA GLU A 422 23.84 11.91 15.50
C GLU A 422 23.29 11.45 14.13
N TYR A 423 23.23 12.33 13.13
CA TYR A 423 22.79 11.96 11.79
C TYR A 423 23.83 11.12 11.03
N LYS A 424 25.12 11.27 11.39
CA LYS A 424 26.16 10.37 10.90
C LYS A 424 25.96 8.94 11.42
N LYS A 425 25.59 8.77 12.70
CA LYS A 425 25.22 7.45 13.25
C LYS A 425 24.05 6.83 12.49
N TYR A 426 23.04 7.64 12.12
CA TYR A 426 21.91 7.15 11.32
C TYR A 426 22.39 6.65 9.95
N LEU A 427 23.25 7.44 9.28
CA LEU A 427 23.87 7.04 8.02
C LEU A 427 24.71 5.75 8.15
N ASP A 428 25.49 5.63 9.22
CA ASP A 428 26.33 4.46 9.47
C ASP A 428 25.51 3.20 9.76
N ASP A 429 24.38 3.32 10.48
CA ASP A 429 23.46 2.21 10.70
C ASP A 429 22.88 1.70 9.38
N TRP A 430 22.46 2.61 8.49
CA TRP A 430 21.95 2.23 7.17
C TRP A 430 23.02 1.71 6.22
N ALA A 431 24.29 2.05 6.43
CA ALA A 431 25.42 1.61 5.62
C ALA A 431 26.03 0.28 6.11
N ASP A 432 25.44 -0.34 7.14
CA ASP A 432 25.86 -1.60 7.71
C ASP A 432 25.51 -2.78 6.77
N GLU A 433 26.52 -3.29 6.08
CA GLU A 433 26.38 -4.40 5.13
C GLU A 433 26.33 -5.79 5.80
N GLU A 434 26.48 -5.85 7.12
CA GLU A 434 26.16 -7.05 7.89
C GLU A 434 24.66 -7.17 8.10
N LYS A 435 23.98 -6.03 8.30
CA LYS A 435 22.52 -5.95 8.47
C LYS A 435 21.78 -5.91 7.13
N TYR A 436 22.28 -5.18 6.15
CA TYR A 436 21.53 -4.84 4.94
C TYR A 436 22.25 -5.24 3.65
N TYR A 437 21.45 -5.55 2.64
CA TYR A 437 21.82 -5.49 1.24
C TYR A 437 21.32 -4.17 0.64
N HIS A 438 22.17 -3.55 -0.16
CA HIS A 438 21.90 -2.25 -0.78
C HIS A 438 21.81 -2.41 -2.29
N GLY A 439 20.63 -2.15 -2.85
CA GLY A 439 20.48 -1.96 -4.29
C GLY A 439 21.22 -0.71 -4.80
N PRO A 440 21.42 -0.58 -6.12
CA PRO A 440 22.25 0.48 -6.73
C PRO A 440 21.80 1.89 -6.37
N ARG A 441 20.49 2.17 -6.34
CA ARG A 441 19.97 3.49 -5.93
C ARG A 441 20.25 3.81 -4.47
N ILE A 442 20.28 2.81 -3.60
CA ILE A 442 20.59 2.99 -2.19
C ILE A 442 22.08 3.21 -2.01
N LEU A 443 22.92 2.42 -2.69
CA LEU A 443 24.37 2.63 -2.73
C LEU A 443 24.72 4.05 -3.21
N LEU A 444 24.04 4.55 -4.24
CA LEU A 444 24.20 5.91 -4.74
C LEU A 444 23.81 6.96 -3.69
N ARG A 445 22.68 6.78 -3.00
CA ARG A 445 22.25 7.67 -1.91
C ARG A 445 23.20 7.65 -0.71
N LEU A 446 23.70 6.48 -0.33
CA LEU A 446 24.73 6.35 0.70
C LEU A 446 25.98 7.11 0.29
N SER A 447 26.43 6.95 -0.95
CA SER A 447 27.58 7.70 -1.48
C SER A 447 27.35 9.22 -1.43
N GLN A 448 26.18 9.70 -1.87
CA GLN A 448 25.80 11.12 -1.79
C GLN A 448 25.75 11.64 -0.35
N ALA A 449 25.24 10.84 0.60
CA ALA A 449 25.23 11.20 2.00
C ALA A 449 26.64 11.23 2.59
N TYR A 450 27.49 10.23 2.37
CA TYR A 450 28.88 10.27 2.85
C TYR A 450 29.69 11.39 2.21
N ARG A 451 29.39 11.77 0.96
CA ARG A 451 29.92 12.99 0.34
C ARG A 451 29.56 14.20 1.20
N HIS A 452 28.28 14.39 1.50
CA HIS A 452 27.78 15.49 2.33
C HIS A 452 28.42 15.54 3.73
N PHE A 453 28.64 14.38 4.35
CA PHE A 453 29.34 14.26 5.64
C PHE A 453 30.87 14.35 5.55
N GLY A 454 31.44 14.67 4.39
CA GLY A 454 32.88 14.84 4.20
C GLY A 454 33.71 13.55 4.26
N ASN A 455 33.08 12.37 4.17
CA ASN A 455 33.77 11.07 4.21
C ASN A 455 34.04 10.54 2.79
N SER A 456 35.14 10.99 2.19
CA SER A 456 35.53 10.63 0.82
C SER A 456 35.74 9.14 0.62
N SER A 457 36.33 8.45 1.61
CA SER A 457 36.60 7.01 1.52
C SER A 457 35.33 6.17 1.43
N ARG A 458 34.33 6.44 2.30
CA ARG A 458 33.03 5.74 2.25
C ARG A 458 32.24 6.14 1.01
N MET A 459 32.30 7.40 0.60
CA MET A 459 31.67 7.87 -0.63
C MET A 459 32.16 7.09 -1.85
N GLU A 460 33.49 7.02 -2.07
CA GLU A 460 34.09 6.31 -3.21
C GLU A 460 33.85 4.80 -3.12
N TYR A 461 33.84 4.23 -1.91
CA TYR A 461 33.48 2.82 -1.69
C TYR A 461 32.09 2.49 -2.24
N PHE A 462 31.06 3.25 -1.83
CA PHE A 462 29.69 3.00 -2.27
C PHE A 462 29.49 3.36 -3.74
N LYS A 463 30.14 4.42 -4.24
CA LYS A 463 30.14 4.79 -5.67
C LYS A 463 30.69 3.67 -6.54
N LYS A 464 31.85 3.09 -6.17
CA LYS A 464 32.43 1.93 -6.87
C LYS A 464 31.45 0.76 -6.91
N LYS A 465 30.77 0.47 -5.80
CA LYS A 465 29.76 -0.58 -5.74
C LYS A 465 28.58 -0.33 -6.69
N VAL A 466 28.13 0.92 -6.88
CA VAL A 466 27.10 1.24 -7.89
C VAL A 466 27.59 0.86 -9.29
N LEU A 467 28.81 1.25 -9.65
CA LEU A 467 29.40 1.01 -10.97
C LEU A 467 29.56 -0.48 -11.28
N GLU A 468 29.88 -1.27 -10.25
CA GLU A 468 30.08 -2.72 -10.33
C GLU A 468 28.77 -3.53 -10.15
N HIS A 469 27.65 -2.87 -9.79
CA HIS A 469 26.41 -3.57 -9.48
C HIS A 469 25.75 -4.16 -10.75
N PRO A 470 25.38 -5.46 -10.76
CA PRO A 470 24.92 -6.14 -11.98
C PRO A 470 23.58 -5.63 -12.52
N VAL A 471 22.72 -5.07 -11.66
CA VAL A 471 21.39 -4.54 -12.04
C VAL A 471 21.31 -3.01 -12.02
N ALA A 472 22.44 -2.31 -11.85
CA ALA A 472 22.46 -0.85 -11.99
C ALA A 472 22.16 -0.46 -13.44
N ASP A 473 21.16 0.40 -13.63
CA ASP A 473 20.85 0.97 -14.94
C ASP A 473 21.90 2.02 -15.35
N ASP A 474 21.91 2.42 -16.64
CA ASP A 474 22.90 3.36 -17.16
C ASP A 474 22.83 4.72 -16.47
N LYS A 475 21.62 5.12 -16.04
CA LYS A 475 21.40 6.38 -15.32
C LYS A 475 22.04 6.34 -13.93
N ASP A 476 21.84 5.27 -13.17
CA ASP A 476 22.45 5.08 -11.85
C ASP A 476 23.98 5.10 -11.96
N LYS A 477 24.54 4.47 -13.01
CA LYS A 477 25.99 4.46 -13.27
C LYS A 477 26.52 5.82 -13.71
N GLU A 478 25.78 6.54 -14.55
CA GLU A 478 26.15 7.89 -14.98
C GLU A 478 26.16 8.87 -13.79
N GLU A 479 25.12 8.82 -12.96
CA GLU A 479 25.02 9.64 -11.75
C GLU A 479 26.17 9.31 -10.78
N ALA A 480 26.52 8.03 -10.61
CA ALA A 480 27.68 7.62 -9.82
C ALA A 480 29.02 8.11 -10.41
N LYS A 481 29.20 8.11 -11.74
CA LYS A 481 30.41 8.66 -12.39
C LYS A 481 30.54 10.16 -12.19
N ASN A 482 29.42 10.87 -12.25
CA ASN A 482 29.36 12.32 -12.07
C ASN A 482 29.51 12.75 -10.60
N LEU A 483 29.30 11.82 -9.66
CA LEU A 483 29.52 12.07 -8.25
C LEU A 483 31.03 12.14 -7.94
N GLN A 484 31.50 13.34 -7.59
CA GLN A 484 32.91 13.59 -7.27
C GLN A 484 33.06 14.21 -5.89
N PHE A 485 34.13 13.83 -5.19
CA PHE A 485 34.59 14.58 -4.02
C PHE A 485 35.37 15.81 -4.51
N PRO A 486 34.99 17.04 -4.14
CA PRO A 486 35.78 18.22 -4.45
C PRO A 486 37.20 18.10 -3.92
N THR A 487 38.20 18.49 -4.71
CA THR A 487 39.63 18.48 -4.30
C THR A 487 39.87 19.32 -3.07
N ASP A 488 39.16 20.43 -2.98
CA ASP A 488 39.28 21.38 -1.86
C ASP A 488 38.54 20.88 -0.62
N GLY A 489 37.89 19.71 -0.68
CA GLY A 489 37.01 19.11 0.32
C GLY A 489 35.60 19.73 0.37
N ILE A 490 34.76 19.25 1.29
CA ILE A 490 33.36 19.71 1.45
C ILE A 490 33.19 20.50 2.74
N LEU A 491 32.33 21.53 2.73
CA LEU A 491 31.94 22.27 3.93
C LEU A 491 31.02 21.39 4.81
N THR A 492 31.38 21.21 6.07
CA THR A 492 30.59 20.43 7.04
C THR A 492 30.19 21.24 8.29
N ASP A 493 30.87 22.35 8.55
CA ASP A 493 30.74 23.20 9.74
C ASP A 493 30.15 24.58 9.40
N GLY A 494 29.34 24.66 8.34
CA GLY A 494 28.78 25.92 7.87
C GLY A 494 27.83 26.56 8.89
N VAL A 495 27.83 27.89 8.93
CA VAL A 495 27.01 28.68 9.87
C VAL A 495 26.14 29.67 9.12
N ILE A 496 24.83 29.64 9.36
CA ILE A 496 23.88 30.66 8.90
C ILE A 496 23.30 31.35 10.12
N LYS A 497 23.49 32.66 10.24
CA LYS A 497 22.97 33.44 11.37
C LYS A 497 22.35 34.75 10.94
N GLY A 498 21.40 35.24 11.71
CA GLY A 498 20.74 36.51 11.45
C GLY A 498 19.85 36.95 12.59
N ARG A 499 19.14 38.06 12.38
CA ARG A 499 18.14 38.59 13.28
C ARG A 499 16.91 39.02 12.49
N ILE A 500 15.72 38.63 12.92
CA ILE A 500 14.46 39.19 12.42
C ILE A 500 14.01 40.36 13.29
N LEU A 501 13.59 41.46 12.67
CA LEU A 501 13.04 42.63 13.33
C LEU A 501 11.63 42.89 12.82
N MET A 502 10.65 42.80 13.71
CA MET A 502 9.24 43.04 13.39
C MET A 502 8.89 44.51 13.69
N CYS A 503 8.49 45.27 12.68
CA CYS A 503 8.10 46.68 12.78
C CYS A 503 6.58 46.85 12.73
N GLY A 504 6.06 47.89 13.39
CA GLY A 504 4.64 48.25 13.29
C GLY A 504 3.69 47.32 14.03
N ASN A 505 4.05 46.91 15.26
CA ASN A 505 3.27 46.00 16.12
C ASN A 505 2.95 44.65 15.47
N LEU A 506 3.82 44.16 14.59
CA LEU A 506 3.74 42.81 14.07
C LEU A 506 4.17 41.79 15.15
N PRO A 507 3.51 40.63 15.24
CA PRO A 507 3.90 39.59 16.19
C PRO A 507 5.28 39.02 15.85
N GLN A 508 6.00 38.53 16.86
CA GLN A 508 7.24 37.79 16.61
C GLN A 508 6.93 36.40 16.05
N PRO A 509 7.77 35.85 15.14
CA PRO A 509 7.59 34.48 14.70
C PRO A 509 7.95 33.53 15.84
N GLU A 510 7.22 32.42 15.95
CA GLU A 510 7.51 31.37 16.93
C GLU A 510 8.78 30.60 16.53
N LYS A 511 8.95 30.35 15.22
CA LYS A 511 10.02 29.53 14.69
C LYS A 511 10.58 30.05 13.38
N VAL A 512 11.82 29.66 13.11
CA VAL A 512 12.49 29.81 11.82
C VAL A 512 12.90 28.44 11.30
N GLY A 513 12.62 28.20 10.02
CA GLY A 513 12.97 26.98 9.30
C GLY A 513 13.98 27.27 8.19
N LEU A 514 15.00 26.43 8.09
CA LEU A 514 15.95 26.39 6.99
C LEU A 514 15.55 25.26 6.05
N PHE A 515 15.31 25.59 4.78
CA PHE A 515 14.88 24.65 3.74
C PHE A 515 15.94 24.52 2.67
N TRP A 516 16.20 23.30 2.21
CA TRP A 516 17.06 23.05 1.06
C TRP A 516 16.37 23.52 -0.23
N ALA A 517 17.14 24.13 -1.13
CA ALA A 517 16.65 24.67 -2.38
C ALA A 517 17.41 24.11 -3.60
N ASP A 518 16.65 23.58 -4.56
CA ASP A 518 17.15 23.19 -5.88
C ASP A 518 17.26 24.44 -6.78
N LEU A 519 18.48 24.80 -7.19
CA LEU A 519 18.71 25.93 -8.08
C LEU A 519 18.47 25.61 -9.56
N GLU A 520 18.51 24.33 -9.95
CA GLU A 520 18.21 23.91 -11.32
C GLU A 520 16.70 24.05 -11.58
N HIS A 521 15.91 23.73 -10.55
CA HIS A 521 14.47 23.83 -10.56
C HIS A 521 13.99 24.67 -9.36
N PRO A 522 14.24 25.99 -9.35
CA PRO A 522 13.90 26.85 -8.23
C PRO A 522 12.39 26.85 -8.05
N ARG A 523 11.94 26.11 -7.05
CA ARG A 523 10.55 25.97 -6.66
C ARG A 523 10.40 26.56 -5.26
N GLU A 524 9.24 27.19 -5.07
CA GLU A 524 8.79 27.53 -3.72
C GLU A 524 8.65 26.22 -2.94
N PRO A 525 9.16 26.14 -1.69
CA PRO A 525 9.04 24.93 -0.90
C PRO A 525 7.55 24.69 -0.67
N SER A 526 7.11 23.47 -1.00
CA SER A 526 5.76 23.06 -0.66
C SER A 526 5.71 22.79 0.84
N LEU A 527 4.71 23.39 1.51
CA LEU A 527 4.56 23.36 2.96
C LEU A 527 3.57 22.28 3.41
N ASP A 528 3.24 21.33 2.52
CA ASP A 528 2.54 20.10 2.89
C ASP A 528 3.47 19.16 3.68
N GLY A 529 2.91 18.31 4.52
CA GLY A 529 3.70 17.48 5.43
C GLY A 529 4.73 16.58 4.75
N PHE A 530 4.42 16.04 3.56
CA PHE A 530 5.37 15.21 2.82
C PHE A 530 6.55 16.04 2.30
N SER A 531 6.27 17.19 1.68
CA SER A 531 7.30 18.08 1.13
C SER A 531 8.16 18.73 2.19
N VAL A 532 7.58 19.13 3.32
CA VAL A 532 8.35 19.63 4.49
C VAL A 532 9.30 18.54 4.97
N GLY A 533 8.84 17.29 5.00
CA GLY A 533 9.67 16.15 5.40
C GLY A 533 10.89 15.88 4.49
N ILE A 534 10.90 16.39 3.26
CA ILE A 534 12.00 16.24 2.30
C ILE A 534 12.90 17.47 2.25
N SER A 535 12.33 18.67 2.44
CA SER A 535 13.03 19.94 2.20
C SER A 535 13.51 20.64 3.47
N LEU A 536 12.89 20.38 4.63
CA LEU A 536 13.34 20.97 5.89
C LEU A 536 14.73 20.41 6.26
N VAL A 537 15.69 21.29 6.44
CA VAL A 537 17.05 20.96 6.90
C VAL A 537 17.11 21.06 8.42
N SER A 538 16.63 22.18 8.97
CA SER A 538 16.62 22.43 10.41
C SER A 538 15.53 23.44 10.76
N GLY A 539 14.93 23.30 11.93
CA GLY A 539 13.98 24.24 12.51
C GLY A 539 14.36 24.57 13.94
N GLN A 540 14.21 25.84 14.33
CA GLN A 540 14.51 26.30 15.69
C GLN A 540 13.52 27.37 16.15
N SER A 541 13.34 27.47 17.46
CA SER A 541 12.64 28.60 18.07
C SER A 541 13.48 29.86 17.93
N ILE A 542 12.82 31.00 17.76
CA ILE A 542 13.47 32.30 17.70
C ILE A 542 13.56 32.85 19.12
N ASP A 543 14.70 33.47 19.46
CA ASP A 543 14.85 34.10 20.77
C ASP A 543 14.02 35.39 20.89
N LYS A 544 13.96 35.96 22.10
CA LYS A 544 13.21 37.21 22.35
C LYS A 544 13.73 38.41 21.57
N ASP A 545 14.99 38.37 21.11
CA ASP A 545 15.62 39.43 20.33
C ASP A 545 15.40 39.25 18.82
N GLY A 546 14.81 38.14 18.38
CA GLY A 546 14.65 37.78 16.98
C GLY A 546 15.89 37.09 16.37
N LYS A 547 16.89 36.71 17.16
CA LYS A 547 18.13 36.08 16.65
C LYS A 547 17.90 34.59 16.38
N PHE A 548 18.66 34.08 15.40
CA PHE A 548 18.70 32.66 15.07
C PHE A 548 20.07 32.26 14.55
N ILE A 549 20.46 31.01 14.78
CA ILE A 549 21.73 30.43 14.32
C ILE A 549 21.54 28.98 13.90
N PHE A 550 21.94 28.64 12.69
CA PHE A 550 22.05 27.27 12.21
C PHE A 550 23.53 26.94 12.10
N THR A 551 23.97 25.87 12.76
CA THR A 551 25.36 25.38 12.74
C THR A 551 25.44 24.04 12.02
N ASP A 552 26.67 23.62 11.72
CA ASP A 552 26.96 22.31 11.11
C ASP A 552 26.21 22.14 9.79
N ILE A 553 26.00 23.24 9.05
CA ILE A 553 25.29 23.19 7.79
C ILE A 553 26.28 22.84 6.69
N GLY A 554 25.96 21.80 5.92
CA GLY A 554 26.80 21.39 4.81
C GLY A 554 26.83 22.40 3.66
N GLU A 555 27.58 22.06 2.61
CA GLU A 555 27.57 22.81 1.36
C GLU A 555 26.21 22.70 0.65
N GLY A 556 25.68 23.83 0.17
CA GLY A 556 24.39 23.81 -0.52
C GLY A 556 23.76 25.18 -0.67
N THR A 557 22.54 25.19 -1.21
CA THR A 557 21.69 26.38 -1.29
C THR A 557 20.42 26.17 -0.48
N TYR A 558 20.06 27.21 0.26
CA TYR A 558 19.00 27.18 1.25
C TYR A 558 18.04 28.36 1.11
N GLN A 559 16.89 28.26 1.75
CA GLN A 559 15.90 29.31 1.91
C GLN A 559 15.44 29.39 3.37
N LEU A 560 14.99 30.57 3.79
CA LEU A 560 14.43 30.78 5.11
C LEU A 560 12.92 30.95 5.06
N ALA A 561 12.27 30.40 6.08
CA ALA A 561 10.87 30.64 6.39
C ALA A 561 10.67 30.98 7.87
N PHE A 562 9.69 31.81 8.16
CA PHE A 562 9.30 32.18 9.53
C PHE A 562 7.85 31.75 9.78
N MET A 563 7.59 31.08 10.89
CA MET A 563 6.26 30.57 11.25
C MET A 563 5.64 31.46 12.34
N PHE A 564 4.39 31.85 12.13
CA PHE A 564 3.59 32.70 13.00
C PHE A 564 2.28 32.00 13.38
N VAL A 565 1.70 32.44 14.49
CA VAL A 565 0.29 32.19 14.82
C VAL A 565 -0.58 32.90 13.78
N SER A 566 -1.44 32.16 13.07
CA SER A 566 -2.25 32.73 11.98
C SER A 566 -3.20 33.83 12.44
N GLU A 567 -3.72 33.71 13.66
CA GLU A 567 -4.62 34.70 14.26
C GLU A 567 -3.92 36.05 14.51
N GLU A 568 -2.59 36.03 14.72
CA GLU A 568 -1.79 37.24 14.97
C GLU A 568 -1.25 37.87 13.67
N LEU A 569 -0.97 37.05 12.64
CA LEU A 569 -0.55 37.51 11.32
C LEU A 569 -1.32 36.76 10.22
N PRO A 570 -2.41 37.35 9.69
CA PRO A 570 -3.17 36.77 8.59
C PRO A 570 -2.35 36.63 7.30
N ALA A 571 -2.62 35.58 6.52
CA ALA A 571 -1.87 35.28 5.29
C ALA A 571 -2.08 36.27 4.14
N ASP A 572 -3.13 37.10 4.20
CA ASP A 572 -3.42 38.18 3.25
C ASP A 572 -2.83 39.53 3.68
N ALA A 573 -2.14 39.60 4.83
CA ALA A 573 -1.47 40.80 5.28
C ALA A 573 -0.41 41.24 4.25
N LYS A 574 -0.45 42.53 3.90
CA LYS A 574 0.60 43.13 3.09
C LYS A 574 1.81 43.33 3.99
N ILE A 575 2.90 42.65 3.64
CA ILE A 575 4.18 42.79 4.35
C ILE A 575 5.32 43.00 3.35
N LYS A 576 6.31 43.76 3.79
CA LYS A 576 7.55 44.01 3.08
C LYS A 576 8.72 43.53 3.93
N ALA A 577 9.51 42.62 3.36
CA ALA A 577 10.79 42.20 3.92
C ALA A 577 11.94 43.06 3.33
N VAL A 578 12.64 43.80 4.19
CA VAL A 578 13.91 44.48 3.87
C VAL A 578 15.06 43.56 4.27
N ASN A 579 16.14 43.58 3.48
CA ASN A 579 17.26 42.63 3.59
C ASN A 579 16.84 41.16 3.46
N ASN A 580 15.85 40.88 2.60
CA ASN A 580 15.46 39.52 2.25
C ASN A 580 16.66 38.79 1.62
N PRO A 581 17.17 37.71 2.23
CA PRO A 581 18.36 37.02 1.75
C PRO A 581 18.10 36.22 0.46
N GLY A 582 16.85 35.93 0.11
CA GLY A 582 16.50 35.06 -0.99
C GLY A 582 17.12 33.67 -0.81
N PHE A 583 17.85 33.21 -1.83
CA PHE A 583 18.65 31.99 -1.73
C PHE A 583 19.95 32.24 -0.98
N ILE A 584 20.23 31.39 0.00
CA ILE A 584 21.43 31.42 0.83
C ILE A 584 22.34 30.29 0.38
N SER A 585 23.46 30.62 -0.25
CA SER A 585 24.46 29.61 -0.63
C SER A 585 25.58 29.56 0.41
N LEU A 586 25.90 28.35 0.85
CA LEU A 586 27.09 28.03 1.63
C LEU A 586 28.06 27.22 0.78
N SER A 587 29.35 27.49 0.94
CA SER A 587 30.44 26.76 0.30
C SER A 587 31.70 26.90 1.16
N LYS A 588 32.75 26.15 0.88
CA LYS A 588 34.03 26.35 1.57
C LYS A 588 34.59 27.77 1.48
N LYS A 589 34.31 28.49 0.39
CA LYS A 589 34.72 29.89 0.22
C LYS A 589 33.87 30.86 1.05
N THR A 590 32.69 30.43 1.49
CA THR A 590 31.76 31.24 2.28
C THR A 590 31.12 30.35 3.35
N PRO A 591 31.92 29.90 4.35
CA PRO A 591 31.47 28.94 5.35
C PRO A 591 30.49 29.57 6.34
N VAL A 592 30.57 30.90 6.52
CA VAL A 592 29.70 31.66 7.42
C VAL A 592 28.88 32.65 6.61
N LYS A 593 27.55 32.57 6.73
CA LYS A 593 26.62 33.55 6.19
C LYS A 593 25.94 34.32 7.32
N ASN A 594 26.31 35.58 7.47
CA ASN A 594 25.57 36.52 8.31
C ASN A 594 24.54 37.26 7.45
N LEU A 595 23.26 37.07 7.75
CA LEU A 595 22.13 37.66 7.03
C LEU A 595 21.80 39.07 7.54
N GLY A 596 22.47 39.54 8.59
CA GLY A 596 22.22 40.83 9.19
C GLY A 596 20.85 40.90 9.86
N VAL A 597 20.22 42.07 9.78
CA VAL A 597 18.86 42.30 10.29
C VAL A 597 17.88 42.27 9.14
N ILE A 598 16.98 41.27 9.16
CA ILE A 598 15.86 41.12 8.24
C ILE A 598 14.67 41.88 8.86
N THR A 599 14.28 43.00 8.27
CA THR A 599 13.20 43.83 8.80
C THR A 599 11.89 43.51 8.09
N ILE A 600 10.87 43.13 8.85
CA ILE A 600 9.51 42.91 8.35
C ILE A 600 8.64 44.08 8.78
N SER A 601 7.97 44.71 7.82
CA SER A 601 7.08 45.87 8.01
C SER A 601 5.77 45.67 7.24
N LYS A 602 4.70 46.33 7.67
CA LYS A 602 3.42 46.37 6.93
C LYS A 602 3.49 47.33 5.74
#